data_AF-A0A6I9XL88-F1
#
_entry.id   AF-A0A6I9XL88-F1
#
_cell.length_a   1.000
_cell.length_b   1.000
_cell.length_c   1.000
_cell.angle_alpha   90.00
_cell.angle_beta   90.00
_cell.angle_gamma   90.00
#
_symmetry.space_group_name_H-M   'P 1'
#
loop_
_entity.id
_entity.type
_entity.pdbx_description
1 polymer ?
#
loop_
_entity_poly.entity_id
_entity_poly.type
_entity_poly.pdbx_seq_one_letter_code
_entity_poly.pdbx_strand_id
1 'polypeptide(L)'
;MQQSDWLKEYVLNETGRIYYGTESQIGERTWNYAQFDHGILDACLFMLDKRGMPHSSRADPIMVSRVVSAMVNSLDDNGVLVGNWTGDYSRGTNPSAWVGSRDILLKYLRTGYPVLYGQCWVFAGVVTSVLRCLGIATRTVTNYNSAHDTDVSLTMDIYFDENMKPLEHLNADSVWNFHVWNDCWMKRPDLPSGFDGWQVVDATPQESSSGIFCCGPCSVEAIKNGLVYMKYDASFCFAEVNSDKVYWQRQGDGSFKIVYVEEKAIGHLISTKAVGSHQRHDITGLYKHPEGTEAERKAVETAAKHGTKAHIYTNKEWGEDISVTVDTQEAFAGQDVSLRVILKNKSSMPRTVSLNLFVAVMYYTGVTSSNFKQEQRQVQIPAGGAQQVPMVISYPEYKPHLVDQGAMKLSISGKVTETGQVIAKEHTFRLRTPDLTLTLLGPAIVGQETQVQIVFKNPLPVTLTRATFHMEGSGLSTPNTMTVGDIGPHQTVRLCQTFTPLRAGRRQLVASLDSPQLSQVHGVMTIDVAQNPPPGPSASPAPARGSPARGRSSPGRTRGSPAATRASPARQPANHSTPANANANTNANTNARGTPSRQPNPGGVANAHGAAATSRPGATGRPV
;
A
#
# COMPACT_ATOMS: atom_id res chain seq x y z
N MET A 1 4.76 -15.94 -18.72
CA MET A 1 3.62 -15.19 -19.27
C MET A 1 3.74 -15.17 -20.80
N GLN A 2 2.74 -15.63 -21.54
CA GLN A 2 2.83 -15.81 -23.01
C GLN A 2 2.35 -14.59 -23.82
N GLN A 3 1.48 -13.73 -23.25
CA GLN A 3 0.93 -12.57 -23.94
C GLN A 3 1.89 -11.37 -23.90
N SER A 4 2.26 -10.85 -25.08
CA SER A 4 3.25 -9.77 -25.22
C SER A 4 2.80 -8.45 -24.59
N ASP A 5 1.52 -8.08 -24.70
CA ASP A 5 1.01 -6.84 -24.12
C ASP A 5 0.95 -6.87 -22.59
N TRP A 6 0.76 -8.06 -22.00
CA TRP A 6 0.86 -8.23 -20.55
C TRP A 6 2.30 -8.06 -20.06
N LEU A 7 3.29 -8.53 -20.81
CA LEU A 7 4.71 -8.27 -20.48
C LEU A 7 5.04 -6.79 -20.57
N LYS A 8 4.49 -6.06 -21.54
CA LYS A 8 4.64 -4.60 -21.61
C LYS A 8 4.09 -3.93 -20.35
N GLU A 9 2.93 -4.34 -19.85
CA GLU A 9 2.32 -3.74 -18.67
C GLU A 9 2.96 -4.18 -17.35
N TYR A 10 3.20 -5.48 -17.17
CA TYR A 10 3.54 -6.07 -15.88
C TYR A 10 5.03 -6.27 -15.65
N VAL A 11 5.88 -5.98 -16.65
CA VAL A 11 7.34 -5.98 -16.53
C VAL A 11 7.92 -4.64 -16.98
N LEU A 12 7.58 -4.19 -18.19
CA LEU A 12 8.25 -3.05 -18.84
C LEU A 12 7.67 -1.68 -18.48
N ASN A 13 6.41 -1.59 -18.05
CA ASN A 13 5.80 -0.32 -17.70
C ASN A 13 6.37 0.19 -16.37
N GLU A 14 6.90 1.40 -16.36
CA GLU A 14 7.55 2.02 -15.20
C GLU A 14 6.59 2.87 -14.37
N THR A 15 5.33 2.96 -14.78
CA THR A 15 4.31 3.78 -14.10
C THR A 15 3.04 3.00 -13.84
N GLY A 16 2.62 2.99 -12.58
CA GLY A 16 1.43 2.29 -12.09
C GLY A 16 0.27 3.23 -11.72
N ARG A 17 -0.85 2.59 -11.38
CA ARG A 17 -2.00 3.20 -10.71
C ARG A 17 -2.31 2.32 -9.50
N ILE A 18 -2.34 2.93 -8.31
CA ILE A 18 -2.75 2.27 -7.08
C ILE A 18 -4.05 2.91 -6.64
N TYR A 19 -5.07 2.08 -6.39
CA TYR A 19 -6.37 2.55 -5.95
C TYR A 19 -6.45 2.56 -4.42
N TYR A 20 -7.23 3.47 -3.87
CA TYR A 20 -7.38 3.67 -2.42
C TYR A 20 -8.76 4.26 -2.09
N GLY A 21 -9.03 4.50 -0.81
CA GLY A 21 -10.28 5.12 -0.36
C GLY A 21 -11.27 4.08 0.14
N THR A 22 -12.51 4.12 -0.34
CA THR A 22 -13.58 3.17 0.03
C THR A 22 -14.20 2.59 -1.24
N GLU A 23 -14.96 1.49 -1.11
CA GLU A 23 -15.66 0.90 -2.26
C GLU A 23 -16.63 1.89 -2.96
N SER A 24 -17.18 2.85 -2.21
CA SER A 24 -18.11 3.87 -2.71
C SER A 24 -17.41 5.14 -3.20
N GLN A 25 -16.17 5.39 -2.78
CA GLN A 25 -15.39 6.60 -3.09
C GLN A 25 -13.95 6.25 -3.44
N ILE A 26 -13.78 5.47 -4.52
CA ILE A 26 -12.48 5.05 -5.04
C ILE A 26 -11.64 6.28 -5.44
N GLY A 27 -10.47 6.41 -4.83
CA GLY A 27 -9.40 7.30 -5.26
C GLY A 27 -8.34 6.52 -6.03
N GLU A 28 -7.55 7.24 -6.82
CA GLU A 28 -6.39 6.69 -7.51
C GLU A 28 -5.16 7.56 -7.32
N ARG A 29 -3.99 6.92 -7.26
CA ARG A 29 -2.70 7.60 -7.28
C ARG A 29 -1.81 6.99 -8.34
N THR A 30 -1.07 7.83 -9.03
CA THR A 30 0.00 7.38 -9.92
C THR A 30 1.21 6.99 -9.08
N TRP A 31 1.89 5.91 -9.45
CA TRP A 31 3.11 5.49 -8.77
C TRP A 31 4.25 5.31 -9.76
N ASN A 32 5.39 5.95 -9.48
CA ASN A 32 6.62 5.81 -10.25
C ASN A 32 7.40 4.57 -9.79
N TYR A 33 7.34 3.46 -10.54
CA TYR A 33 8.06 2.23 -10.19
C TYR A 33 9.56 2.35 -10.46
N ALA A 34 9.96 3.05 -11.53
CA ALA A 34 11.35 3.39 -11.84
C ALA A 34 12.33 2.21 -11.93
N GLN A 35 11.87 1.00 -12.28
CA GLN A 35 12.72 -0.20 -12.28
C GLN A 35 13.93 -0.15 -13.23
N PHE A 36 13.95 0.78 -14.20
CA PHE A 36 15.08 0.98 -15.12
C PHE A 36 15.90 2.24 -14.82
N ASP A 37 15.57 2.99 -13.77
CA ASP A 37 16.39 4.13 -13.36
C ASP A 37 17.71 3.66 -12.73
N HIS A 38 18.74 4.48 -12.89
CA HIS A 38 20.09 4.16 -12.45
C HIS A 38 20.16 3.83 -10.95
N GLY A 39 20.81 2.71 -10.60
CA GLY A 39 21.00 2.23 -9.22
C GLY A 39 19.84 1.37 -8.67
N ILE A 40 18.72 1.25 -9.37
CA ILE A 40 17.57 0.46 -8.87
C ILE A 40 17.83 -1.05 -8.93
N LEU A 41 18.45 -1.54 -10.01
CA LEU A 41 18.87 -2.94 -10.07
C LEU A 41 19.87 -3.27 -8.95
N ASP A 42 20.84 -2.39 -8.70
CA ASP A 42 21.81 -2.55 -7.61
C ASP A 42 21.12 -2.60 -6.24
N ALA A 43 20.12 -1.74 -6.02
CA ALA A 43 19.31 -1.76 -4.80
C ALA A 43 18.54 -3.09 -4.62
N CYS A 44 18.00 -3.64 -5.71
CA CYS A 44 17.32 -4.93 -5.68
C CYS A 44 18.27 -6.08 -5.34
N LEU A 45 19.47 -6.10 -5.95
CA LEU A 45 20.48 -7.12 -5.67
C LEU A 45 21.04 -6.99 -4.25
N PHE A 46 21.32 -5.75 -3.80
CA PHE A 46 21.74 -5.45 -2.44
C PHE A 46 20.73 -5.95 -1.40
N MET A 47 19.42 -5.84 -1.67
CA MET A 47 18.38 -6.36 -0.78
C MET A 47 18.49 -7.88 -0.60
N LEU A 48 18.68 -8.63 -1.70
CA LEU A 48 18.84 -10.09 -1.66
C LEU A 48 20.14 -10.49 -0.96
N ASP A 49 21.22 -9.75 -1.19
CA ASP A 49 22.52 -9.95 -0.53
C ASP A 49 22.43 -9.69 0.97
N LYS A 50 21.77 -8.60 1.38
CA LYS A 50 21.61 -8.22 2.78
C LYS A 50 20.79 -9.24 3.57
N ARG A 51 19.81 -9.89 2.94
CA ARG A 51 19.09 -11.02 3.55
C ARG A 51 19.98 -12.27 3.72
N GLY A 52 21.07 -12.37 2.96
CA GLY A 52 21.89 -13.57 2.86
C GLY A 52 21.29 -14.64 1.94
N MET A 53 20.46 -14.25 0.95
CA MET A 53 19.82 -15.20 0.05
C MET A 53 20.86 -15.91 -0.84
N PRO A 54 20.98 -17.26 -0.79
CA PRO A 54 21.94 -18.00 -1.60
C PRO A 54 21.75 -17.76 -3.09
N HIS A 55 22.85 -17.62 -3.84
CA HIS A 55 22.79 -17.33 -5.29
C HIS A 55 22.03 -18.41 -6.07
N SER A 56 22.17 -19.69 -5.70
CA SER A 56 21.45 -20.81 -6.32
C SER A 56 19.93 -20.71 -6.15
N SER A 57 19.45 -20.16 -5.03
CA SER A 57 18.02 -19.96 -4.76
C SER A 57 17.43 -18.78 -5.53
N ARG A 58 18.24 -17.89 -6.11
CA ARG A 58 17.76 -16.73 -6.88
C ARG A 58 17.19 -17.11 -8.25
N ALA A 59 17.37 -18.35 -8.68
CA ALA A 59 16.74 -18.90 -9.88
C ALA A 59 15.28 -19.30 -9.66
N ASP A 60 14.81 -19.35 -8.40
CA ASP A 60 13.44 -19.74 -8.05
C ASP A 60 12.57 -18.50 -7.75
N PRO A 61 11.59 -18.17 -8.61
CA PRO A 61 10.72 -17.00 -8.40
C PRO A 61 9.85 -17.13 -7.14
N ILE A 62 9.58 -18.35 -6.65
CA ILE A 62 8.82 -18.56 -5.41
C ILE A 62 9.63 -18.03 -4.24
N MET A 63 10.89 -18.46 -4.14
CA MET A 63 11.80 -18.05 -3.07
C MET A 63 12.17 -16.57 -3.17
N VAL A 64 12.41 -16.05 -4.39
CA VAL A 64 12.69 -14.62 -4.59
C VAL A 64 11.51 -13.78 -4.13
N SER A 65 10.28 -14.12 -4.52
CA SER A 65 9.09 -13.34 -4.14
C SER A 65 8.86 -13.35 -2.63
N ARG A 66 9.07 -14.50 -1.97
CA ARG A 66 8.95 -14.63 -0.51
C ARG A 66 10.04 -13.87 0.25
N VAL A 67 11.27 -13.83 -0.27
CA VAL A 67 12.34 -13.02 0.31
C VAL A 67 12.06 -11.53 0.13
N VAL A 68 11.54 -11.12 -1.03
CA VAL A 68 11.18 -9.73 -1.28
C VAL A 68 10.04 -9.27 -0.36
N SER A 69 9.02 -10.10 -0.11
CA SER A 69 7.96 -9.71 0.84
C SER A 69 8.49 -9.50 2.26
N ALA A 70 9.43 -10.34 2.72
CA ALA A 70 10.09 -10.15 4.01
C ALA A 70 10.98 -8.90 4.04
N MET A 71 11.80 -8.69 3.01
CA MET A 71 12.83 -7.65 3.01
C MET A 71 12.32 -6.25 2.68
N VAL A 72 11.12 -6.11 2.12
CA VAL A 72 10.55 -4.80 1.85
C VAL A 72 10.09 -4.12 3.14
N ASN A 73 9.65 -4.87 4.16
CA ASN A 73 9.43 -4.33 5.51
C ASN A 73 10.66 -4.48 6.41
N SER A 74 10.69 -3.76 7.53
CA SER A 74 11.88 -3.67 8.38
C SER A 74 11.88 -4.54 9.64
N LEU A 75 10.76 -5.20 9.99
CA LEU A 75 10.55 -5.67 11.37
C LEU A 75 11.57 -6.70 11.84
N ASP A 76 11.97 -7.63 10.99
CA ASP A 76 12.87 -8.73 11.38
C ASP A 76 14.29 -8.55 10.86
N ASP A 77 14.42 -8.17 9.58
CA ASP A 77 15.68 -8.23 8.84
C ASP A 77 16.30 -6.84 8.54
N ASN A 78 15.82 -5.78 9.21
CA ASN A 78 16.20 -4.39 8.90
C ASN A 78 16.07 -4.07 7.39
N GLY A 79 14.99 -4.53 6.79
CA GLY A 79 14.66 -4.35 5.38
C GLY A 79 14.33 -2.89 5.00
N VAL A 80 13.67 -2.70 3.86
CA VAL A 80 13.65 -1.42 3.14
C VAL A 80 12.87 -0.33 3.87
N LEU A 81 11.67 -0.63 4.36
CA LEU A 81 10.74 0.38 4.89
C LEU A 81 10.28 0.05 6.31
N VAL A 82 10.23 1.09 7.16
CA VAL A 82 9.58 1.02 8.46
C VAL A 82 8.10 1.38 8.30
N GLY A 83 7.22 0.48 8.71
CA GLY A 83 5.78 0.73 8.76
C GLY A 83 5.40 1.71 9.86
N ASN A 84 4.49 2.65 9.58
CA ASN A 84 3.95 3.55 10.60
C ASN A 84 2.52 3.97 10.26
N TRP A 85 1.61 3.75 11.22
CA TRP A 85 0.18 4.06 11.14
C TRP A 85 -0.29 5.00 12.26
N THR A 86 0.65 5.59 13.02
CA THR A 86 0.33 6.38 14.21
C THR A 86 -0.20 7.79 13.90
N GLY A 87 -0.05 8.26 12.66
CA GLY A 87 -0.30 9.66 12.29
C GLY A 87 0.86 10.62 12.61
N ASP A 88 1.85 10.20 13.41
CA ASP A 88 3.07 10.98 13.64
C ASP A 88 4.22 10.49 12.75
N TYR A 89 4.56 11.31 11.76
CA TYR A 89 5.67 11.07 10.83
C TYR A 89 6.83 12.05 11.02
N SER A 90 6.90 12.76 12.14
CA SER A 90 7.88 13.83 12.39
C SER A 90 9.35 13.43 12.18
N ARG A 91 9.68 12.14 12.28
CA ARG A 91 11.04 11.59 12.09
C ARG A 91 11.34 11.12 10.66
N GLY A 92 10.36 11.15 9.76
CA GLY A 92 10.47 10.56 8.43
C GLY A 92 9.57 11.25 7.41
N THR A 93 9.31 10.55 6.31
CA THR A 93 8.37 11.01 5.28
C THR A 93 6.99 10.45 5.58
N ASN A 94 5.96 11.30 5.50
CA ASN A 94 4.56 10.86 5.53
C ASN A 94 4.33 9.81 4.42
N PRO A 95 3.80 8.61 4.72
CA PRO A 95 3.56 7.57 3.72
C PRO A 95 2.74 8.03 2.51
N SER A 96 1.84 9.01 2.70
CA SER A 96 1.03 9.57 1.63
C SER A 96 1.82 10.45 0.66
N ALA A 97 2.94 11.04 1.09
CA ALA A 97 3.75 11.97 0.31
C ALA A 97 4.61 11.29 -0.76
N TRP A 98 4.92 10.00 -0.61
CA TRP A 98 5.66 9.24 -1.62
C TRP A 98 4.92 9.20 -2.95
N VAL A 99 5.64 9.50 -4.03
CA VAL A 99 5.17 9.47 -5.43
C VAL A 99 5.74 8.29 -6.23
N GLY A 100 6.68 7.54 -5.63
CA GLY A 100 7.41 6.47 -6.30
C GLY A 100 8.31 5.68 -5.38
N SER A 101 8.88 4.60 -5.92
CA SER A 101 9.79 3.69 -5.21
C SER A 101 11.26 4.11 -5.31
N ARG A 102 11.59 5.00 -6.26
CA ARG A 102 12.97 5.33 -6.63
C ARG A 102 13.76 5.84 -5.43
N ASP A 103 13.26 6.89 -4.79
CA ASP A 103 13.95 7.53 -3.68
C ASP A 103 14.06 6.62 -2.45
N ILE A 104 13.04 5.79 -2.22
CA ILE A 104 13.05 4.81 -1.13
C ILE A 104 14.19 3.81 -1.34
N LEU A 105 14.24 3.17 -2.52
CA LEU A 105 15.25 2.14 -2.82
C LEU A 105 16.67 2.70 -2.87
N LEU A 106 16.87 3.88 -3.47
CA LEU A 106 18.19 4.51 -3.52
C LEU A 106 18.66 4.99 -2.14
N LYS A 107 17.76 5.50 -1.30
CA LYS A 107 18.09 5.85 0.08
C LYS A 107 18.47 4.61 0.89
N TYR A 108 17.75 3.51 0.73
CA TYR A 108 18.08 2.24 1.36
C TYR A 108 19.45 1.71 0.90
N LEU A 109 19.72 1.66 -0.41
CA LEU A 109 21.01 1.25 -0.95
C LEU A 109 22.17 2.11 -0.42
N ARG A 110 22.00 3.43 -0.41
CA ARG A 110 23.05 4.37 0.03
C ARG A 110 23.37 4.27 1.51
N THR A 111 22.35 4.05 2.35
CA THR A 111 22.51 4.10 3.81
C THR A 111 22.67 2.73 4.45
N GLY A 112 22.15 1.69 3.81
CA GLY A 112 22.02 0.36 4.40
C GLY A 112 20.98 0.27 5.52
N TYR A 113 20.21 1.33 5.80
CA TYR A 113 19.23 1.39 6.90
C TYR A 113 17.79 1.55 6.40
N PRO A 114 16.80 1.01 7.14
CA PRO A 114 15.39 1.18 6.81
C PRO A 114 14.97 2.64 6.60
N VAL A 115 14.09 2.87 5.62
CA VAL A 115 13.53 4.17 5.26
C VAL A 115 12.23 4.41 6.01
N LEU A 116 12.09 5.61 6.57
CA LEU A 116 10.91 6.06 7.31
C LEU A 116 10.02 6.93 6.40
N TYR A 117 8.72 6.71 6.23
CA TYR A 117 7.89 5.56 6.63
C TYR A 117 7.09 5.01 5.45
N GLY A 118 6.54 3.81 5.60
CA GLY A 118 5.64 3.17 4.63
C GLY A 118 4.31 2.76 5.24
N GLN A 119 3.32 2.59 4.37
CA GLN A 119 2.03 1.93 4.60
C GLN A 119 1.76 0.98 3.43
N CYS A 120 0.70 0.18 3.46
CA CYS A 120 0.51 -0.96 2.53
C CYS A 120 0.76 -0.62 1.05
N TRP A 121 0.22 0.49 0.53
CA TRP A 121 0.43 0.90 -0.86
C TRP A 121 1.89 1.28 -1.18
N VAL A 122 2.64 1.79 -0.19
CA VAL A 122 4.07 2.11 -0.34
C VAL A 122 4.86 0.81 -0.42
N PHE A 123 4.57 -0.14 0.46
CA PHE A 123 5.18 -1.48 0.42
C PHE A 123 4.89 -2.15 -0.94
N ALA A 124 3.63 -2.18 -1.37
CA ALA A 124 3.24 -2.77 -2.65
C ALA A 124 3.88 -2.06 -3.87
N GLY A 125 4.03 -0.74 -3.80
CA GLY A 125 4.77 0.05 -4.78
C GLY A 125 6.23 -0.39 -4.91
N VAL A 126 6.91 -0.56 -3.77
CA VAL A 126 8.31 -1.01 -3.72
C VAL A 126 8.46 -2.47 -4.17
N VAL A 127 7.60 -3.37 -3.73
CA VAL A 127 7.59 -4.78 -4.20
C VAL A 127 7.44 -4.83 -5.72
N THR A 128 6.53 -4.05 -6.29
CA THR A 128 6.33 -4.00 -7.75
C THR A 128 7.59 -3.54 -8.46
N SER A 129 8.26 -2.49 -7.97
CA SER A 129 9.53 -2.03 -8.54
C SER A 129 10.59 -3.12 -8.51
N VAL A 130 10.77 -3.78 -7.37
CA VAL A 130 11.81 -4.80 -7.17
C VAL A 130 11.55 -6.01 -8.06
N LEU A 131 10.34 -6.56 -8.03
CA LEU A 131 10.03 -7.77 -8.79
C LEU A 131 10.02 -7.53 -10.31
N ARG A 132 9.52 -6.37 -10.77
CA ARG A 132 9.63 -5.99 -12.19
C ARG A 132 11.08 -5.81 -12.62
N CYS A 133 11.92 -5.20 -11.78
CA CYS A 133 13.35 -5.05 -12.05
C CYS A 133 14.05 -6.40 -12.20
N LEU A 134 13.68 -7.38 -11.38
CA LEU A 134 14.18 -8.76 -11.44
C LEU A 134 13.52 -9.61 -12.56
N GLY A 135 12.60 -9.05 -13.33
CA GLY A 135 11.94 -9.72 -14.46
C GLY A 135 10.73 -10.59 -14.09
N ILE A 136 10.24 -10.53 -12.86
CA ILE A 136 9.00 -11.18 -12.43
C ILE A 136 7.83 -10.24 -12.77
N ALA A 137 6.86 -10.74 -13.53
CA ALA A 137 5.69 -9.95 -13.90
C ALA A 137 4.80 -9.72 -12.68
N THR A 138 4.61 -8.46 -12.30
CA THR A 138 3.97 -8.07 -11.04
C THR A 138 3.02 -6.90 -11.24
N ARG A 139 1.88 -6.91 -10.54
CA ARG A 139 0.92 -5.79 -10.49
C ARG A 139 0.50 -5.51 -9.04
N THR A 140 0.20 -4.26 -8.73
CA THR A 140 -0.46 -3.89 -7.47
C THR A 140 -1.94 -4.26 -7.53
N VAL A 141 -2.46 -4.73 -6.41
CA VAL A 141 -3.88 -5.08 -6.23
C VAL A 141 -4.39 -4.36 -5.00
N THR A 142 -5.51 -3.67 -5.13
CA THR A 142 -6.22 -3.03 -4.01
C THR A 142 -7.47 -3.83 -3.71
N ASN A 143 -7.65 -4.24 -2.46
CA ASN A 143 -8.86 -4.85 -1.94
C ASN A 143 -9.62 -3.84 -1.06
N TYR A 144 -10.93 -3.68 -1.24
CA TYR A 144 -11.76 -2.83 -0.37
C TYR A 144 -12.48 -3.65 0.68
N ASN A 145 -12.69 -3.07 1.86
CA ASN A 145 -13.17 -3.80 3.04
C ASN A 145 -12.30 -5.05 3.30
N SER A 146 -10.99 -4.87 3.39
CA SER A 146 -10.05 -5.97 3.60
C SER A 146 -10.06 -6.38 5.06
N ALA A 147 -10.41 -7.62 5.35
CA ALA A 147 -10.33 -8.12 6.71
C ALA A 147 -8.85 -8.24 7.12
N HIS A 148 -8.56 -7.88 8.36
CA HIS A 148 -7.31 -8.24 9.03
C HIS A 148 -7.66 -9.14 10.21
N ASP A 149 -7.77 -10.44 9.91
CA ASP A 149 -8.07 -11.50 10.88
C ASP A 149 -6.80 -11.80 11.70
N THR A 150 -6.88 -11.58 13.01
CA THR A 150 -5.74 -11.76 13.92
C THR A 150 -5.77 -13.10 14.68
N ASP A 151 -6.84 -13.89 14.56
CA ASP A 151 -7.03 -15.13 15.32
C ASP A 151 -7.22 -16.39 14.45
N VAL A 152 -7.12 -16.24 13.13
CA VAL A 152 -7.25 -17.33 12.13
C VAL A 152 -8.63 -18.01 12.24
N SER A 153 -9.63 -17.29 12.71
CA SER A 153 -11.00 -17.79 12.76
C SER A 153 -11.68 -17.80 11.40
N LEU A 154 -11.12 -17.07 10.42
CA LEU A 154 -11.69 -16.81 9.10
C LEU A 154 -12.99 -16.00 9.19
N THR A 155 -13.27 -15.40 10.34
CA THR A 155 -14.43 -14.55 10.63
C THR A 155 -13.97 -13.26 11.30
N MET A 156 -14.75 -12.20 11.16
CA MET A 156 -14.51 -10.90 11.76
C MET A 156 -15.52 -10.69 12.90
N ASP A 157 -15.09 -10.84 14.14
CA ASP A 157 -15.99 -10.82 15.30
C ASP A 157 -16.18 -9.40 15.85
N ILE A 158 -17.44 -8.99 16.01
CA ILE A 158 -17.82 -7.67 16.53
C ILE A 158 -18.71 -7.86 17.76
N TYR A 159 -18.19 -7.49 18.92
CA TYR A 159 -18.83 -7.63 20.22
C TYR A 159 -19.52 -6.35 20.69
N PHE A 160 -20.73 -6.53 21.22
CA PHE A 160 -21.51 -5.51 21.90
C PHE A 160 -21.88 -5.94 23.32
N ASP A 161 -22.14 -4.94 24.16
CA ASP A 161 -22.72 -5.13 25.49
C ASP A 161 -24.24 -5.43 25.41
N GLU A 162 -24.84 -5.63 26.58
CA GLU A 162 -26.27 -5.92 26.75
C GLU A 162 -27.17 -4.81 26.15
N ASN A 163 -26.65 -3.59 26.05
CA ASN A 163 -27.33 -2.38 25.56
C ASN A 163 -26.98 -2.04 24.09
N MET A 164 -26.33 -2.96 23.36
CA MET A 164 -25.88 -2.74 21.97
C MET A 164 -24.81 -1.65 21.82
N LYS A 165 -24.05 -1.35 22.87
CA LYS A 165 -22.86 -0.50 22.78
C LYS A 165 -21.64 -1.35 22.41
N PRO A 166 -20.78 -0.92 21.46
CA PRO A 166 -19.57 -1.66 21.10
C PRO A 166 -18.63 -1.88 22.30
N LEU A 167 -18.08 -3.09 22.42
CA LEU A 167 -17.07 -3.45 23.42
C LEU A 167 -15.67 -3.30 22.83
N GLU A 168 -15.13 -2.09 22.86
CA GLU A 168 -13.85 -1.74 22.21
C GLU A 168 -12.68 -2.67 22.57
N HIS A 169 -12.61 -3.17 23.81
CA HIS A 169 -11.55 -4.06 24.28
C HIS A 169 -11.63 -5.51 23.73
N LEU A 170 -12.75 -5.90 23.14
CA LEU A 170 -12.94 -7.21 22.50
C LEU A 170 -12.89 -7.12 20.97
N ASN A 171 -13.02 -5.93 20.40
CA ASN A 171 -13.07 -5.70 18.95
C ASN A 171 -11.67 -5.36 18.44
N ALA A 172 -10.75 -6.33 18.57
CA ALA A 172 -9.36 -6.18 18.13
C ALA A 172 -9.20 -6.37 16.62
N ASP A 173 -10.03 -7.20 16.00
CA ASP A 173 -10.04 -7.36 14.56
C ASP A 173 -10.51 -6.06 13.88
N SER A 174 -9.95 -5.79 12.70
CA SER A 174 -10.25 -4.58 11.97
C SER A 174 -10.48 -4.86 10.49
N VAL A 175 -11.42 -4.11 9.91
CA VAL A 175 -11.65 -4.10 8.47
C VAL A 175 -11.04 -2.83 7.91
N TRP A 176 -9.99 -3.01 7.12
CA TRP A 176 -9.31 -1.92 6.45
C TRP A 176 -10.20 -1.41 5.33
N ASN A 177 -10.32 -0.08 5.20
CA ASN A 177 -11.10 0.55 4.13
C ASN A 177 -10.63 0.04 2.76
N PHE A 178 -9.32 -0.05 2.64
CA PHE A 178 -8.64 -0.75 1.58
C PHE A 178 -7.31 -1.30 2.09
N HIS A 179 -6.84 -2.35 1.45
CA HIS A 179 -5.50 -2.89 1.60
C HIS A 179 -4.86 -3.11 0.23
N VAL A 180 -3.54 -3.03 0.15
CA VAL A 180 -2.82 -3.13 -1.13
C VAL A 180 -1.68 -4.12 -1.01
N TRP A 181 -1.69 -5.12 -1.89
CA TRP A 181 -0.64 -6.13 -2.05
C TRP A 181 -0.24 -6.28 -3.52
N ASN A 182 0.51 -7.35 -3.83
CA ASN A 182 1.00 -7.64 -5.17
C ASN A 182 0.52 -8.99 -5.70
N ASP A 183 0.10 -9.02 -6.96
CA ASP A 183 -0.05 -10.24 -7.74
C ASP A 183 1.24 -10.46 -8.56
N CYS A 184 1.87 -11.62 -8.39
CA CYS A 184 3.12 -11.99 -9.07
C CYS A 184 2.92 -13.25 -9.92
N TRP A 185 3.29 -13.21 -11.20
CA TRP A 185 3.05 -14.32 -12.12
C TRP A 185 4.19 -15.35 -12.10
N MET A 186 3.91 -16.58 -11.69
CA MET A 186 4.87 -17.68 -11.70
C MET A 186 4.19 -19.04 -11.81
N LYS A 187 4.99 -20.09 -12.06
CA LYS A 187 4.54 -21.48 -11.88
C LYS A 187 4.66 -21.86 -10.40
N ARG A 188 3.88 -22.86 -9.99
CA ARG A 188 3.90 -23.47 -8.66
C ARG A 188 4.20 -24.96 -8.75
N PRO A 189 5.40 -25.36 -9.22
CA PRO A 189 5.80 -26.78 -9.28
C PRO A 189 5.85 -27.44 -7.89
N ASP A 190 5.81 -26.64 -6.84
CA ASP A 190 5.78 -27.03 -5.45
C ASP A 190 4.36 -27.33 -4.92
N LEU A 191 3.33 -27.16 -5.76
CA LEU A 191 1.92 -27.47 -5.53
C LEU A 191 1.38 -28.46 -6.59
N PRO A 192 0.19 -29.05 -6.39
CA PRO A 192 -0.48 -29.83 -7.44
C PRO A 192 -0.75 -28.98 -8.71
N SER A 193 -1.06 -29.64 -9.83
CA SER A 193 -1.42 -28.94 -11.06
C SER A 193 -2.68 -28.10 -10.87
N GLY A 194 -2.71 -26.88 -11.41
CA GLY A 194 -3.85 -25.96 -11.34
C GLY A 194 -3.60 -24.68 -10.55
N PHE A 195 -2.47 -24.58 -9.84
CA PHE A 195 -2.15 -23.42 -8.98
C PHE A 195 -1.11 -22.44 -9.58
N ASP A 196 -0.69 -22.66 -10.83
CA ASP A 196 0.13 -21.73 -11.62
C ASP A 196 -0.60 -20.39 -11.85
N GLY A 197 0.15 -19.35 -12.22
CA GLY A 197 -0.41 -18.04 -12.61
C GLY A 197 -0.15 -16.96 -11.56
N TRP A 198 -1.17 -16.14 -11.26
CA TRP A 198 -1.05 -15.06 -10.28
C TRP A 198 -0.96 -15.59 -8.86
N GLN A 199 0.04 -15.10 -8.13
CA GLN A 199 0.27 -15.40 -6.72
C GLN A 199 0.25 -14.11 -5.90
N VAL A 200 -0.51 -14.08 -4.82
CA VAL A 200 -0.52 -13.00 -3.82
C VAL A 200 0.81 -12.98 -3.09
N VAL A 201 1.46 -11.82 -3.05
CA VAL A 201 2.66 -11.52 -2.28
C VAL A 201 2.39 -10.22 -1.56
N ASP A 202 2.47 -10.23 -0.24
CA ASP A 202 2.27 -9.03 0.57
C ASP A 202 3.45 -8.79 1.51
N ALA A 203 4.00 -7.59 1.40
CA ALA A 203 5.12 -7.13 2.20
C ALA A 203 4.68 -6.29 3.41
N THR A 204 3.39 -6.00 3.54
CA THR A 204 2.85 -5.31 4.71
C THR A 204 2.97 -6.24 5.92
N PRO A 205 3.64 -5.82 7.00
CA PRO A 205 3.80 -6.67 8.17
C PRO A 205 2.48 -6.73 8.95
N GLN A 206 1.69 -7.74 8.67
CA GLN A 206 0.40 -8.02 9.32
C GLN A 206 0.56 -9.23 10.22
N GLU A 207 0.69 -10.42 9.63
CA GLU A 207 0.90 -11.67 10.34
C GLU A 207 2.30 -12.25 10.08
N SER A 208 2.80 -13.02 11.06
CA SER A 208 4.07 -13.72 10.90
C SER A 208 3.86 -15.08 10.21
N SER A 209 4.63 -15.35 9.18
CA SER A 209 4.68 -16.65 8.51
C SER A 209 5.96 -17.39 8.90
N SER A 210 5.83 -18.44 9.70
CA SER A 210 6.97 -19.16 10.31
C SER A 210 7.89 -18.24 11.14
N GLY A 211 7.30 -17.28 11.85
CA GLY A 211 8.01 -16.36 12.74
C GLY A 211 8.70 -15.18 12.04
N ILE A 212 8.41 -14.94 10.76
CA ILE A 212 8.91 -13.80 9.98
C ILE A 212 7.72 -13.04 9.40
N PHE A 213 7.74 -11.72 9.44
CA PHE A 213 6.72 -10.86 8.82
C PHE A 213 6.88 -10.87 7.30
N CYS A 214 6.24 -11.86 6.66
CA CYS A 214 6.12 -11.99 5.22
C CYS A 214 4.85 -12.76 4.87
N CYS A 215 4.31 -12.50 3.68
CA CYS A 215 3.14 -13.20 3.18
C CYS A 215 3.34 -13.64 1.71
N GLY A 216 2.95 -14.88 1.41
CA GLY A 216 2.97 -15.46 0.08
C GLY A 216 4.31 -16.06 -0.34
N PRO A 217 4.44 -16.51 -1.61
CA PRO A 217 3.44 -16.43 -2.67
C PRO A 217 2.26 -17.39 -2.46
N CYS A 218 1.04 -16.86 -2.43
CA CYS A 218 -0.21 -17.62 -2.28
C CYS A 218 -0.97 -17.71 -3.61
N SER A 219 -1.42 -18.89 -4.02
CA SER A 219 -2.13 -19.02 -5.31
C SER A 219 -3.51 -18.38 -5.25
N VAL A 220 -3.79 -17.45 -6.18
CA VAL A 220 -5.12 -16.82 -6.31
C VAL A 220 -6.21 -17.87 -6.56
N GLU A 221 -5.88 -18.97 -7.26
CA GLU A 221 -6.81 -20.08 -7.47
C GLU A 221 -7.10 -20.86 -6.18
N ALA A 222 -6.12 -21.00 -5.27
CA ALA A 222 -6.35 -21.61 -3.96
C ALA A 222 -7.26 -20.74 -3.09
N ILE A 223 -7.07 -19.42 -3.11
CA ILE A 223 -7.92 -18.45 -2.42
C ILE A 223 -9.35 -18.55 -2.95
N LYS A 224 -9.55 -18.50 -4.26
CA LYS A 224 -10.89 -18.55 -4.89
C LYS A 224 -11.73 -19.76 -4.47
N ASN A 225 -11.07 -20.89 -4.23
CA ASN A 225 -11.75 -22.15 -3.91
C ASN A 225 -11.67 -22.51 -2.41
N GLY A 226 -11.20 -21.62 -1.54
CA GLY A 226 -11.14 -21.86 -0.09
C GLY A 226 -10.14 -22.94 0.32
N LEU A 227 -9.11 -23.20 -0.49
CA LEU A 227 -8.10 -24.24 -0.24
C LEU A 227 -6.98 -23.71 0.67
N VAL A 228 -7.35 -23.29 1.88
CA VAL A 228 -6.50 -22.56 2.84
C VAL A 228 -5.33 -23.37 3.42
N TYR A 229 -5.32 -24.69 3.20
CA TYR A 229 -4.22 -25.57 3.59
C TYR A 229 -3.05 -25.55 2.58
N MET A 230 -3.21 -24.87 1.44
CA MET A 230 -2.14 -24.71 0.46
C MET A 230 -1.11 -23.67 0.94
N LYS A 231 0.17 -23.97 0.74
CA LYS A 231 1.22 -22.98 0.99
C LYS A 231 1.23 -21.89 -0.10
N TYR A 232 1.61 -20.66 0.22
CA TYR A 232 1.89 -20.12 1.55
C TYR A 232 0.72 -19.27 2.02
N ASP A 233 0.50 -19.20 3.33
CA ASP A 233 -0.34 -18.17 3.97
C ASP A 233 -1.78 -18.09 3.46
N ALA A 234 -2.31 -19.18 2.89
CA ALA A 234 -3.61 -19.16 2.20
C ALA A 234 -4.80 -18.92 3.13
N SER A 235 -4.72 -19.29 4.40
CA SER A 235 -5.73 -18.95 5.40
C SER A 235 -5.86 -17.44 5.57
N PHE A 236 -4.72 -16.76 5.77
CA PHE A 236 -4.67 -15.31 5.91
C PHE A 236 -5.20 -14.62 4.66
N CYS A 237 -4.61 -14.92 3.49
CA CYS A 237 -5.04 -14.32 2.23
C CYS A 237 -6.53 -14.59 1.90
N PHE A 238 -7.09 -15.72 2.33
CA PHE A 238 -8.52 -16.01 2.16
C PHE A 238 -9.38 -15.13 3.05
N ALA A 239 -9.02 -15.01 4.33
CA ALA A 239 -9.75 -14.17 5.29
C ALA A 239 -9.86 -12.73 4.78
N GLU A 240 -8.76 -12.18 4.25
CA GLU A 240 -8.70 -10.80 3.73
C GLU A 240 -9.80 -10.48 2.69
N VAL A 241 -10.27 -11.48 1.93
CA VAL A 241 -11.22 -11.29 0.82
C VAL A 241 -12.58 -11.98 1.00
N ASN A 242 -12.74 -12.89 1.96
CA ASN A 242 -13.94 -13.73 2.10
C ASN A 242 -14.43 -13.92 3.55
N SER A 243 -13.86 -13.26 4.56
CA SER A 243 -14.36 -13.39 5.93
C SER A 243 -15.77 -12.85 6.11
N ASP A 244 -16.58 -13.54 6.91
CA ASP A 244 -17.90 -13.04 7.31
C ASP A 244 -17.78 -12.19 8.57
N LYS A 245 -18.56 -11.10 8.67
CA LYS A 245 -18.69 -10.37 9.93
C LYS A 245 -19.71 -11.05 10.83
N VAL A 246 -19.31 -11.40 12.04
CA VAL A 246 -20.17 -12.04 13.04
C VAL A 246 -20.36 -11.09 14.20
N TYR A 247 -21.61 -10.70 14.44
CA TYR A 247 -21.96 -9.77 15.50
C TYR A 247 -22.44 -10.53 16.73
N TRP A 248 -21.80 -10.27 17.86
CA TRP A 248 -22.03 -10.93 19.15
C TRP A 248 -22.61 -9.95 20.16
N GLN A 249 -23.65 -10.36 20.88
CA GLN A 249 -24.20 -9.59 22.00
C GLN A 249 -23.96 -10.31 23.33
N ARG A 250 -23.43 -9.57 24.30
CA ARG A 250 -23.35 -10.02 25.69
C ARG A 250 -24.76 -10.23 26.27
N GLN A 251 -24.97 -11.39 26.88
CA GLN A 251 -26.19 -11.76 27.58
C GLN A 251 -26.08 -11.41 29.06
N GLY A 252 -27.20 -11.38 29.78
CA GLY A 252 -27.22 -11.02 31.20
C GLY A 252 -26.44 -11.98 32.12
N ASP A 253 -26.12 -13.19 31.66
CA ASP A 253 -25.27 -14.16 32.35
C ASP A 253 -23.77 -14.01 32.02
N GLY A 254 -23.41 -13.02 31.20
CA GLY A 254 -22.04 -12.76 30.74
C GLY A 254 -21.60 -13.54 29.51
N SER A 255 -22.41 -14.48 29.00
CA SER A 255 -22.14 -15.21 27.76
C SER A 255 -22.35 -14.35 26.52
N PHE A 256 -21.88 -14.79 25.35
CA PHE A 256 -22.10 -14.11 24.07
C PHE A 256 -22.98 -14.96 23.14
N LYS A 257 -23.97 -14.32 22.51
CA LYS A 257 -24.84 -14.92 21.48
C LYS A 257 -24.61 -14.23 20.14
N ILE A 258 -24.56 -14.99 19.04
CA ILE A 258 -24.60 -14.46 17.69
C ILE A 258 -25.95 -13.81 17.45
N VAL A 259 -25.95 -12.53 17.09
CA VAL A 259 -27.17 -11.77 16.81
C VAL A 259 -27.34 -11.43 15.34
N TYR A 260 -26.25 -11.47 14.56
CA TYR A 260 -26.27 -11.24 13.13
C TYR A 260 -24.98 -11.75 12.47
N VAL A 261 -25.08 -12.26 11.24
CA VAL A 261 -23.93 -12.57 10.39
C VAL A 261 -24.10 -11.84 9.06
N GLU A 262 -23.09 -11.08 8.67
CA GLU A 262 -23.04 -10.35 7.40
C GLU A 262 -22.06 -11.06 6.45
N GLU A 263 -22.63 -11.94 5.62
CA GLU A 263 -21.91 -12.90 4.74
C GLU A 263 -21.23 -12.24 3.52
N LYS A 264 -21.37 -10.92 3.34
CA LYS A 264 -20.99 -10.19 2.11
C LYS A 264 -20.30 -8.86 2.42
N ALA A 265 -19.58 -8.79 3.53
CA ALA A 265 -19.01 -7.55 4.04
C ALA A 265 -17.57 -7.31 3.57
N ILE A 266 -16.83 -8.37 3.24
CA ILE A 266 -15.38 -8.36 3.07
C ILE A 266 -15.00 -8.64 1.62
N GLY A 267 -13.94 -8.00 1.16
CA GLY A 267 -13.34 -8.30 -0.14
C GLY A 267 -14.09 -7.72 -1.34
N HIS A 268 -14.22 -6.41 -1.41
CA HIS A 268 -15.01 -5.72 -2.44
C HIS A 268 -14.12 -5.10 -3.49
N LEU A 269 -14.62 -5.07 -4.74
CA LEU A 269 -14.04 -4.33 -5.87
C LEU A 269 -12.52 -4.49 -5.97
N ILE A 270 -12.02 -5.73 -5.87
CA ILE A 270 -10.58 -6.01 -5.91
C ILE A 270 -10.05 -5.50 -7.25
N SER A 271 -9.14 -4.54 -7.20
CA SER A 271 -8.83 -3.64 -8.30
C SER A 271 -7.35 -3.67 -8.67
N THR A 272 -7.08 -3.64 -9.97
CA THR A 272 -5.73 -3.39 -10.50
C THR A 272 -5.79 -2.43 -11.69
N LYS A 273 -4.62 -1.94 -12.13
CA LYS A 273 -4.53 -1.11 -13.33
C LYS A 273 -4.77 -1.99 -14.57
N ALA A 274 -5.63 -1.53 -15.48
CA ALA A 274 -5.86 -2.20 -16.76
C ALA A 274 -4.60 -2.20 -17.64
N VAL A 275 -4.41 -3.27 -18.41
CA VAL A 275 -3.34 -3.39 -19.40
C VAL A 275 -3.48 -2.29 -20.45
N GLY A 276 -2.41 -1.53 -20.69
CA GLY A 276 -2.36 -0.52 -21.75
C GLY A 276 -3.19 0.74 -21.52
N SER A 277 -3.87 0.90 -20.37
CA SER A 277 -4.62 2.13 -20.03
C SER A 277 -4.44 2.51 -18.57
N HIS A 278 -4.95 3.70 -18.17
CA HIS A 278 -4.97 4.13 -16.77
C HIS A 278 -6.26 3.77 -16.04
N GLN A 279 -7.15 3.01 -16.68
CA GLN A 279 -8.45 2.65 -16.10
C GLN A 279 -8.33 1.55 -15.03
N ARG A 280 -9.31 1.53 -14.13
CA ARG A 280 -9.52 0.46 -13.16
C ARG A 280 -9.97 -0.81 -13.87
N HIS A 281 -9.33 -1.93 -13.54
CA HIS A 281 -9.78 -3.26 -13.89
C HIS A 281 -10.21 -3.99 -12.62
N ASP A 282 -11.49 -4.35 -12.57
CA ASP A 282 -12.03 -5.16 -11.49
C ASP A 282 -11.65 -6.63 -11.70
N ILE A 283 -10.97 -7.20 -10.72
CA ILE A 283 -10.49 -8.58 -10.72
C ILE A 283 -11.07 -9.39 -9.56
N THR A 284 -12.17 -8.93 -8.95
CA THR A 284 -12.83 -9.63 -7.82
C THR A 284 -13.16 -11.08 -8.17
N GLY A 285 -13.64 -11.32 -9.39
CA GLY A 285 -13.97 -12.67 -9.89
C GLY A 285 -12.76 -13.62 -10.04
N LEU A 286 -11.52 -13.13 -9.91
CA LEU A 286 -10.33 -13.97 -9.81
C LEU A 286 -10.11 -14.50 -8.39
N TYR A 287 -10.50 -13.72 -7.37
CA TYR A 287 -10.24 -14.02 -5.96
C TYR A 287 -11.38 -14.74 -5.28
N LYS A 288 -12.62 -14.56 -5.75
CA LYS A 288 -13.80 -15.24 -5.19
C LYS A 288 -14.89 -15.47 -6.23
N HIS A 289 -15.77 -16.41 -5.92
CA HIS A 289 -16.98 -16.64 -6.70
C HIS A 289 -18.01 -15.52 -6.43
N PRO A 290 -18.98 -15.28 -7.33
CA PRO A 290 -19.98 -14.24 -7.13
C PRO A 290 -20.80 -14.47 -5.85
N GLU A 291 -21.00 -13.38 -5.10
CA GLU A 291 -21.70 -13.37 -3.82
C GLU A 291 -23.11 -13.98 -3.86
N GLY A 292 -23.39 -14.95 -2.98
CA GLY A 292 -24.68 -15.63 -2.90
C GLY A 292 -24.86 -16.78 -3.90
N THR A 293 -23.79 -17.18 -4.60
CA THR A 293 -23.77 -18.44 -5.36
C THR A 293 -23.40 -19.62 -4.47
N GLU A 294 -23.84 -20.83 -4.84
CA GLU A 294 -23.46 -22.05 -4.10
C GLU A 294 -21.93 -22.26 -4.09
N ALA A 295 -21.25 -21.87 -5.17
CA ALA A 295 -19.80 -21.97 -5.27
C ALA A 295 -19.06 -21.07 -4.28
N GLU A 296 -19.55 -19.84 -4.05
CA GLU A 296 -19.01 -18.93 -3.03
C GLU A 296 -19.19 -19.53 -1.63
N ARG A 297 -20.42 -19.91 -1.29
CA ARG A 297 -20.70 -20.48 0.04
C ARG A 297 -19.89 -21.75 0.32
N LYS A 298 -19.75 -22.63 -0.67
CA LYS A 298 -18.92 -23.84 -0.58
C LYS A 298 -17.44 -23.52 -0.36
N ALA A 299 -16.91 -22.45 -0.97
CA ALA A 299 -15.52 -22.03 -0.75
C ALA A 299 -15.31 -21.56 0.70
N VAL A 300 -16.21 -20.72 1.23
CA VAL A 300 -16.15 -20.28 2.63
C VAL A 300 -16.30 -21.45 3.60
N GLU A 301 -17.22 -22.39 3.35
CA GLU A 301 -17.34 -23.62 4.18
C GLU A 301 -16.10 -24.50 4.13
N THR A 302 -15.45 -24.59 2.97
CA THR A 302 -14.22 -25.37 2.81
C THR A 302 -13.08 -24.74 3.59
N ALA A 303 -12.97 -23.41 3.59
CA ALA A 303 -12.01 -22.67 4.38
C ALA A 303 -12.31 -22.80 5.89
N ALA A 304 -13.55 -22.53 6.30
CA ALA A 304 -13.99 -22.57 7.69
C ALA A 304 -13.79 -23.93 8.38
N LYS A 305 -13.85 -25.05 7.64
CA LYS A 305 -13.51 -26.39 8.15
C LYS A 305 -12.08 -26.52 8.65
N HIS A 306 -11.19 -25.64 8.21
CA HIS A 306 -9.79 -25.58 8.62
C HIS A 306 -9.52 -24.41 9.59
N GLY A 307 -10.53 -23.59 9.91
CA GLY A 307 -10.44 -22.49 10.87
C GLY A 307 -10.85 -22.90 12.29
N THR A 308 -10.66 -22.01 13.25
CA THR A 308 -10.90 -22.29 14.68
C THR A 308 -12.38 -22.30 15.08
N LYS A 309 -13.30 -21.79 14.23
CA LYS A 309 -14.73 -21.59 14.55
C LYS A 309 -15.68 -22.19 13.50
N ALA A 310 -15.52 -23.48 13.18
CA ALA A 310 -16.28 -24.17 12.13
C ALA A 310 -17.83 -24.25 12.32
N HIS A 311 -18.38 -23.87 13.49
CA HIS A 311 -19.80 -24.01 13.83
C HIS A 311 -20.63 -22.70 13.72
N ILE A 312 -20.03 -21.58 13.31
CA ILE A 312 -20.69 -20.26 13.27
C ILE A 312 -21.98 -20.24 12.44
N TYR A 313 -22.07 -21.08 11.41
CA TYR A 313 -23.21 -21.13 10.48
C TYR A 313 -24.37 -22.04 10.93
N THR A 314 -24.29 -22.63 12.13
CA THR A 314 -25.38 -23.46 12.66
C THR A 314 -26.39 -22.60 13.42
N ASN A 315 -27.68 -22.71 13.04
CA ASN A 315 -28.84 -22.01 13.61
C ASN A 315 -28.90 -20.49 13.35
N LYS A 316 -29.40 -20.08 12.16
CA LYS A 316 -29.79 -18.69 11.88
C LYS A 316 -31.07 -18.32 12.64
N GLU A 317 -30.93 -17.63 13.77
CA GLU A 317 -32.06 -17.17 14.61
C GLU A 317 -32.27 -15.64 14.60
N TRP A 318 -31.77 -14.92 13.58
CA TRP A 318 -31.94 -13.46 13.50
C TRP A 318 -33.04 -13.06 12.53
N GLY A 319 -33.84 -12.05 12.91
CA GLY A 319 -34.95 -11.53 12.10
C GLY A 319 -34.49 -10.66 10.92
N GLU A 320 -35.30 -10.59 9.85
CA GLU A 320 -35.01 -9.80 8.64
C GLU A 320 -36.06 -8.71 8.34
N ASP A 321 -36.86 -8.31 9.33
CA ASP A 321 -37.97 -7.36 9.15
C ASP A 321 -37.48 -5.99 8.66
N ILE A 322 -36.41 -5.47 9.28
CA ILE A 322 -35.82 -4.18 8.94
C ILE A 322 -34.46 -4.38 8.28
N SER A 323 -34.26 -3.78 7.10
CA SER A 323 -32.94 -3.62 6.49
C SER A 323 -32.42 -2.20 6.64
N VAL A 324 -31.11 -2.04 6.83
CA VAL A 324 -30.44 -0.75 7.02
C VAL A 324 -29.42 -0.49 5.91
N THR A 325 -29.49 0.69 5.31
CA THR A 325 -28.48 1.24 4.41
C THR A 325 -28.11 2.66 4.83
N VAL A 326 -26.98 3.17 4.34
CA VAL A 326 -26.53 4.53 4.65
C VAL A 326 -26.10 5.20 3.36
N ASP A 327 -26.62 6.41 3.14
CA ASP A 327 -26.17 7.30 2.08
C ASP A 327 -25.27 8.37 2.66
N THR A 328 -24.18 8.69 1.94
CA THR A 328 -23.27 9.78 2.30
C THR A 328 -23.11 10.73 1.12
N GLN A 329 -23.28 12.02 1.38
CA GLN A 329 -22.93 13.03 0.40
C GLN A 329 -21.41 13.20 0.34
N GLU A 330 -20.89 13.40 -0.87
CA GLU A 330 -19.47 13.69 -1.06
C GLU A 330 -19.10 15.01 -0.37
N ALA A 331 -18.02 15.00 0.40
CA ALA A 331 -17.51 16.16 1.12
C ALA A 331 -16.00 16.27 0.95
N PHE A 332 -15.52 17.50 0.77
CA PHE A 332 -14.10 17.81 0.75
C PHE A 332 -13.60 18.18 2.15
N ALA A 333 -12.31 17.98 2.41
CA ALA A 333 -11.68 18.41 3.63
C ALA A 333 -11.95 19.91 3.88
N GLY A 334 -12.52 20.24 5.05
CA GLY A 334 -12.95 21.60 5.37
C GLY A 334 -14.46 21.86 5.27
N GLN A 335 -15.24 20.91 4.72
CA GLN A 335 -16.70 21.02 4.56
C GLN A 335 -17.47 20.14 5.56
N ASP A 336 -18.73 20.46 5.83
CA ASP A 336 -19.61 19.60 6.61
C ASP A 336 -19.95 18.31 5.86
N VAL A 337 -20.11 17.21 6.58
CA VAL A 337 -20.51 15.90 6.03
C VAL A 337 -21.98 15.65 6.31
N SER A 338 -22.74 15.27 5.30
CA SER A 338 -24.16 14.90 5.43
C SER A 338 -24.38 13.41 5.16
N LEU A 339 -25.03 12.73 6.11
CA LEU A 339 -25.35 11.30 6.10
C LEU A 339 -26.86 11.08 6.22
N ARG A 340 -27.36 9.99 5.66
CA ARG A 340 -28.75 9.54 5.85
C ARG A 340 -28.78 8.04 6.10
N VAL A 341 -29.25 7.63 7.28
CA VAL A 341 -29.55 6.22 7.56
C VAL A 341 -30.95 5.91 7.03
N ILE A 342 -31.06 4.89 6.19
CA ILE A 342 -32.30 4.48 5.56
C ILE A 342 -32.73 3.15 6.15
N LEU A 343 -33.90 3.12 6.77
CA LEU A 343 -34.51 1.94 7.34
C LEU A 343 -35.66 1.51 6.45
N LYS A 344 -35.65 0.28 5.95
CA LYS A 344 -36.73 -0.28 5.13
C LYS A 344 -37.38 -1.45 5.85
N ASN A 345 -38.70 -1.36 6.04
CA ASN A 345 -39.51 -2.40 6.64
C ASN A 345 -40.05 -3.34 5.56
N LYS A 346 -39.65 -4.60 5.61
CA LYS A 346 -40.07 -5.67 4.70
C LYS A 346 -41.32 -6.40 5.19
N SER A 347 -41.73 -6.17 6.44
CA SER A 347 -42.89 -6.83 7.02
C SER A 347 -44.20 -6.14 6.62
N SER A 348 -45.31 -6.87 6.76
CA SER A 348 -46.67 -6.38 6.53
C SER A 348 -47.23 -5.56 7.69
N MET A 349 -46.47 -5.38 8.77
CA MET A 349 -46.88 -4.67 9.98
C MET A 349 -45.94 -3.49 10.24
N PRO A 350 -46.40 -2.41 10.89
CA PRO A 350 -45.49 -1.34 11.31
C PRO A 350 -44.45 -1.86 12.30
N ARG A 351 -43.29 -1.19 12.33
CA ARG A 351 -42.17 -1.51 13.21
C ARG A 351 -41.63 -0.26 13.90
N THR A 352 -41.25 -0.41 15.16
CA THR A 352 -40.61 0.63 15.95
C THR A 352 -39.17 0.26 16.21
N VAL A 353 -38.25 1.07 15.73
CA VAL A 353 -36.81 0.81 15.84
C VAL A 353 -36.17 1.81 16.79
N SER A 354 -35.46 1.31 17.79
CA SER A 354 -34.52 2.11 18.59
C SER A 354 -33.12 1.99 18.00
N LEU A 355 -32.53 3.10 17.62
CA LEU A 355 -31.19 3.20 17.00
C LEU A 355 -30.24 3.99 17.89
N ASN A 356 -29.02 3.49 17.99
CA ASN A 356 -27.84 4.18 18.48
C ASN A 356 -26.91 4.42 17.29
N LEU A 357 -26.48 5.66 17.13
CA LEU A 357 -25.58 6.11 16.08
C LEU A 357 -24.30 6.63 16.73
N PHE A 358 -23.16 6.04 16.38
CA PHE A 358 -21.85 6.43 16.92
C PHE A 358 -20.93 6.81 15.77
N VAL A 359 -20.30 7.99 15.86
CA VAL A 359 -19.33 8.45 14.87
C VAL A 359 -17.96 8.57 15.51
N ALA A 360 -16.97 7.93 14.89
CA ALA A 360 -15.57 8.02 15.24
C ALA A 360 -14.72 8.34 14.01
N VAL A 361 -13.57 8.99 14.24
CA VAL A 361 -12.53 9.07 13.22
C VAL A 361 -11.83 7.71 13.15
N MET A 362 -11.38 7.35 11.96
CA MET A 362 -10.83 6.03 11.69
C MET A 362 -9.56 6.16 10.85
N TYR A 363 -8.52 5.44 11.24
CA TYR A 363 -7.38 5.22 10.34
C TYR A 363 -7.84 4.35 9.18
N TYR A 364 -7.16 4.41 8.03
CA TYR A 364 -7.58 3.59 6.88
C TYR A 364 -7.54 2.06 7.17
N THR A 365 -6.84 1.67 8.24
CA THR A 365 -6.77 0.30 8.77
C THR A 365 -8.04 -0.17 9.48
N GLY A 366 -9.05 0.69 9.65
CA GLY A 366 -10.27 0.34 10.38
C GLY A 366 -10.23 0.63 11.87
N VAL A 367 -9.04 0.90 12.43
CA VAL A 367 -8.86 1.28 13.83
C VAL A 367 -9.49 2.64 14.09
N THR A 368 -10.38 2.73 15.07
CA THR A 368 -11.10 3.95 15.43
C THR A 368 -10.50 4.68 16.63
N SER A 369 -10.66 6.00 16.63
CA SER A 369 -10.56 6.81 17.85
C SER A 369 -11.80 6.59 18.74
N SER A 370 -11.83 7.26 19.89
CA SER A 370 -13.06 7.42 20.65
C SER A 370 -14.15 8.10 19.81
N ASN A 371 -15.40 7.73 20.07
CA ASN A 371 -16.56 8.36 19.45
C ASN A 371 -16.62 9.85 19.83
N PHE A 372 -16.71 10.73 18.83
CA PHE A 372 -16.82 12.17 19.04
C PHE A 372 -18.25 12.69 18.83
N LYS A 373 -19.13 11.90 18.20
CA LYS A 373 -20.56 12.19 18.08
C LYS A 373 -21.39 10.94 18.34
N GLN A 374 -22.46 11.10 19.10
CA GLN A 374 -23.41 10.02 19.40
C GLN A 374 -24.84 10.55 19.38
N GLU A 375 -25.75 9.79 18.78
CA GLU A 375 -27.18 10.10 18.79
C GLU A 375 -28.00 8.83 19.08
N GLN A 376 -29.11 8.99 19.80
CA GLN A 376 -30.11 7.95 19.96
C GLN A 376 -31.42 8.40 19.30
N ARG A 377 -32.04 7.52 18.51
CA ARG A 377 -33.24 7.82 17.72
C ARG A 377 -34.25 6.70 17.87
N GLN A 378 -35.53 7.05 18.01
CA GLN A 378 -36.63 6.09 17.90
C GLN A 378 -37.42 6.42 16.64
N VAL A 379 -37.64 5.42 15.79
CA VAL A 379 -38.24 5.61 14.46
C VAL A 379 -39.36 4.60 14.25
N GLN A 380 -40.55 5.09 13.91
CA GLN A 380 -41.65 4.25 13.46
C GLN A 380 -41.65 4.14 11.95
N ILE A 381 -41.65 2.92 11.43
CA ILE A 381 -41.58 2.61 10.00
C ILE A 381 -42.90 1.92 9.61
N PRO A 382 -43.67 2.48 8.65
CA PRO A 382 -44.88 1.84 8.15
C PRO A 382 -44.62 0.45 7.58
N ALA A 383 -45.65 -0.39 7.53
CA ALA A 383 -45.61 -1.68 6.85
C ALA A 383 -45.18 -1.52 5.38
N GLY A 384 -44.22 -2.33 4.92
CA GLY A 384 -43.65 -2.23 3.57
C GLY A 384 -42.93 -0.91 3.25
N GLY A 385 -42.85 0.02 4.21
CA GLY A 385 -42.38 1.38 4.01
C GLY A 385 -40.88 1.56 4.30
N ALA A 386 -40.42 2.80 4.18
CA ALA A 386 -39.07 3.20 4.57
C ALA A 386 -39.08 4.54 5.31
N GLN A 387 -38.07 4.76 6.15
CA GLN A 387 -37.82 6.02 6.86
C GLN A 387 -36.37 6.42 6.74
N GLN A 388 -36.10 7.73 6.80
CA GLN A 388 -34.75 8.29 6.74
C GLN A 388 -34.43 9.02 8.03
N VAL A 389 -33.22 8.80 8.54
CA VAL A 389 -32.67 9.48 9.72
C VAL A 389 -31.45 10.29 9.25
N PRO A 390 -31.60 11.61 9.06
CA PRO A 390 -30.49 12.47 8.65
C PRO A 390 -29.53 12.74 9.80
N MET A 391 -28.24 12.86 9.49
CA MET A 391 -27.17 13.26 10.40
C MET A 391 -26.21 14.20 9.68
N VAL A 392 -25.85 15.30 10.31
CA VAL A 392 -24.83 16.25 9.81
C VAL A 392 -23.66 16.26 10.77
N ILE A 393 -22.44 16.20 10.24
CA ILE A 393 -21.19 16.28 11.00
C ILE A 393 -20.43 17.51 10.50
N SER A 394 -20.39 18.56 11.31
CA SER A 394 -19.78 19.83 10.90
C SER A 394 -18.25 19.80 10.96
N TYR A 395 -17.58 20.64 10.17
CA TYR A 395 -16.12 20.76 10.19
C TYR A 395 -15.54 21.01 11.59
N PRO A 396 -16.08 21.93 12.42
CA PRO A 396 -15.60 22.12 13.78
C PRO A 396 -15.73 20.89 14.68
N GLU A 397 -16.74 20.04 14.46
CA GLU A 397 -16.94 18.81 15.23
C GLU A 397 -15.86 17.77 14.91
N TYR A 398 -15.58 17.51 13.63
CA TYR A 398 -14.64 16.44 13.27
C TYR A 398 -13.17 16.89 13.24
N LYS A 399 -12.87 18.16 12.95
CA LYS A 399 -11.50 18.68 12.75
C LYS A 399 -10.52 18.30 13.87
N PRO A 400 -10.86 18.42 15.18
CA PRO A 400 -9.92 18.11 16.26
C PRO A 400 -9.54 16.64 16.34
N HIS A 401 -10.35 15.77 15.73
CA HIS A 401 -10.19 14.31 15.80
C HIS A 401 -9.58 13.72 14.53
N LEU A 402 -9.49 14.48 13.43
CA LEU A 402 -9.04 13.96 12.14
C LEU A 402 -7.65 13.35 12.22
N VAL A 403 -7.55 12.14 11.67
CA VAL A 403 -6.31 11.42 11.42
C VAL A 403 -6.07 11.32 9.90
N ASP A 404 -5.00 10.66 9.51
CA ASP A 404 -4.63 10.52 8.10
C ASP A 404 -5.76 10.00 7.22
N GLN A 405 -5.78 10.49 5.98
CA GLN A 405 -6.77 10.16 4.94
C GLN A 405 -8.21 10.59 5.23
N GLY A 406 -8.49 11.20 6.39
CA GLY A 406 -9.78 11.82 6.71
C GLY A 406 -10.96 10.85 6.63
N ALA A 407 -10.74 9.59 7.03
CA ALA A 407 -11.79 8.58 7.08
C ALA A 407 -12.52 8.59 8.44
N MET A 408 -13.80 8.26 8.40
CA MET A 408 -14.69 8.19 9.55
C MET A 408 -15.58 6.97 9.43
N LYS A 409 -16.05 6.47 10.58
CA LYS A 409 -16.97 5.34 10.67
C LYS A 409 -18.21 5.75 11.44
N LEU A 410 -19.36 5.40 10.87
CA LEU A 410 -20.66 5.42 11.54
C LEU A 410 -21.01 3.98 11.94
N SER A 411 -21.03 3.71 13.24
CA SER A 411 -21.54 2.45 13.79
C SER A 411 -23.01 2.63 14.19
N ILE A 412 -23.88 1.80 13.62
CA ILE A 412 -25.32 1.80 13.83
C ILE A 412 -25.66 0.53 14.57
N SER A 413 -26.30 0.65 15.72
CA SER A 413 -26.81 -0.50 16.46
C SER A 413 -28.22 -0.23 16.98
N GLY A 414 -29.00 -1.27 17.22
CA GLY A 414 -30.39 -1.08 17.64
C GLY A 414 -31.20 -2.35 17.77
N LYS A 415 -32.48 -2.17 18.11
CA LYS A 415 -33.46 -3.27 18.20
C LYS A 415 -34.80 -2.84 17.61
N VAL A 416 -35.46 -3.78 16.94
CA VAL A 416 -36.86 -3.69 16.54
C VAL A 416 -37.71 -4.11 17.74
N THR A 417 -38.57 -3.22 18.20
CA THR A 417 -39.31 -3.36 19.46
C THR A 417 -40.22 -4.58 19.45
N GLU A 418 -40.89 -4.83 18.32
CA GLU A 418 -41.93 -5.85 18.20
C GLU A 418 -41.40 -7.27 18.05
N THR A 419 -40.22 -7.43 17.44
CA THR A 419 -39.66 -8.76 17.10
C THR A 419 -38.36 -9.08 17.81
N GLY A 420 -37.76 -8.10 18.49
CA GLY A 420 -36.44 -8.25 19.09
C GLY A 420 -35.31 -8.36 18.06
N GLN A 421 -35.58 -8.19 16.76
CA GLN A 421 -34.53 -8.18 15.73
C GLN A 421 -33.46 -7.15 16.11
N VAL A 422 -32.22 -7.61 16.16
CA VAL A 422 -31.05 -6.74 16.36
C VAL A 422 -30.65 -6.12 15.04
N ILE A 423 -30.34 -4.84 15.09
CA ILE A 423 -29.74 -4.09 14.00
C ILE A 423 -28.29 -3.82 14.38
N ALA A 424 -27.37 -4.19 13.49
CA ALA A 424 -25.97 -3.82 13.57
C ALA A 424 -25.47 -3.53 12.15
N LYS A 425 -24.87 -2.36 11.93
CA LYS A 425 -24.26 -2.00 10.66
C LYS A 425 -23.14 -1.00 10.88
N GLU A 426 -22.04 -1.16 10.15
CA GLU A 426 -20.99 -0.16 10.06
C GLU A 426 -21.02 0.48 8.67
N HIS A 427 -20.77 1.79 8.62
CA HIS A 427 -20.65 2.52 7.37
C HIS A 427 -19.42 3.43 7.42
N THR A 428 -18.54 3.26 6.45
CA THR A 428 -17.31 4.05 6.33
C THR A 428 -17.44 5.09 5.23
N PHE A 429 -16.95 6.30 5.50
CA PHE A 429 -16.90 7.40 4.54
C PHE A 429 -15.61 8.21 4.74
N ARG A 430 -15.22 8.97 3.72
CA ARG A 430 -13.99 9.79 3.77
C ARG A 430 -14.19 11.19 3.21
N LEU A 431 -13.34 12.09 3.65
CA LEU A 431 -13.18 13.40 3.04
C LEU A 431 -12.32 13.28 1.77
N ARG A 432 -12.68 14.04 0.74
CA ARG A 432 -11.84 14.20 -0.45
C ARG A 432 -10.89 15.38 -0.30
N THR A 433 -9.77 15.29 -1.00
CA THR A 433 -8.75 16.32 -1.12
C THR A 433 -8.69 16.78 -2.58
N PRO A 434 -8.39 18.07 -2.85
CA PRO A 434 -8.27 18.54 -4.22
C PRO A 434 -6.97 18.03 -4.86
N ASP A 435 -7.00 17.80 -6.16
CA ASP A 435 -5.83 17.39 -6.94
C ASP A 435 -4.90 18.58 -7.25
N LEU A 436 -3.63 18.28 -7.50
CA LEU A 436 -2.67 19.23 -8.08
C LEU A 436 -2.90 19.36 -9.59
N THR A 437 -2.88 20.58 -10.09
CA THR A 437 -2.85 20.84 -11.53
C THR A 437 -1.42 21.04 -11.99
N LEU A 438 -0.96 20.21 -12.94
CA LEU A 438 0.37 20.30 -13.54
C LEU A 438 0.25 20.77 -14.99
N THR A 439 1.11 21.70 -15.41
CA THR A 439 1.12 22.23 -16.77
C THR A 439 2.55 22.41 -17.26
N LEU A 440 2.90 21.78 -18.38
CA LEU A 440 4.20 21.93 -19.01
C LEU A 440 4.31 23.33 -19.67
N LEU A 441 5.39 24.06 -19.39
CA LEU A 441 5.57 25.44 -19.86
C LEU A 441 6.47 25.59 -21.09
N GLY A 442 7.05 24.49 -21.57
CA GLY A 442 7.92 24.48 -22.75
C GLY A 442 8.03 23.08 -23.36
N PRO A 443 8.67 22.94 -24.54
CA PRO A 443 8.88 21.62 -25.12
C PRO A 443 9.72 20.74 -24.18
N ALA A 444 9.42 19.44 -24.15
CA ALA A 444 10.22 18.45 -23.44
C ALA A 444 11.14 17.73 -24.43
N ILE A 445 12.44 18.02 -24.37
CA ILE A 445 13.45 17.43 -25.26
C ILE A 445 14.53 16.79 -24.39
N VAL A 446 15.00 15.60 -24.76
CA VAL A 446 16.07 14.90 -24.03
C VAL A 446 17.29 15.81 -23.84
N GLY A 447 17.74 15.95 -22.59
CA GLY A 447 18.93 16.74 -22.23
C GLY A 447 18.75 18.26 -22.24
N GLN A 448 17.55 18.77 -22.54
CA GLN A 448 17.24 20.20 -22.45
C GLN A 448 16.35 20.48 -21.24
N GLU A 449 16.69 21.50 -20.47
CA GLU A 449 15.86 21.95 -19.35
C GLU A 449 14.50 22.44 -19.83
N THR A 450 13.46 22.10 -19.10
CA THR A 450 12.10 22.59 -19.30
C THR A 450 11.43 22.83 -17.96
N GLN A 451 10.26 23.47 -17.95
CA GLN A 451 9.57 23.86 -16.71
C GLN A 451 8.16 23.29 -16.65
N VAL A 452 7.75 22.92 -15.44
CA VAL A 452 6.35 22.60 -15.09
C VAL A 452 5.81 23.65 -14.13
N GLN A 453 4.59 24.10 -14.36
CA GLN A 453 3.80 24.84 -13.39
C GLN A 453 2.95 23.86 -12.57
N ILE A 454 3.03 23.96 -11.25
CA ILE A 454 2.22 23.23 -10.29
C ILE A 454 1.28 24.24 -9.61
N VAL A 455 -0.03 23.99 -9.66
CA VAL A 455 -1.06 24.84 -9.07
C VAL A 455 -1.86 24.05 -8.04
N PHE A 456 -2.06 24.66 -6.88
CA PHE A 456 -2.83 24.09 -5.78
C PHE A 456 -3.61 25.18 -5.04
N LYS A 457 -4.84 24.88 -4.62
CA LYS A 457 -5.66 25.74 -3.77
C LYS A 457 -5.88 25.04 -2.43
N ASN A 458 -5.50 25.70 -1.33
CA ASN A 458 -5.79 25.22 0.02
C ASN A 458 -7.32 25.10 0.22
N PRO A 459 -7.89 23.92 0.46
CA PRO A 459 -9.33 23.77 0.67
C PRO A 459 -9.75 24.21 2.08
N LEU A 460 -8.81 24.29 3.03
CA LEU A 460 -9.12 24.48 4.43
C LEU A 460 -9.30 25.97 4.80
N PRO A 461 -10.12 26.25 5.84
CA PRO A 461 -10.23 27.57 6.45
C PRO A 461 -9.05 27.89 7.40
N VAL A 462 -7.95 27.13 7.33
CA VAL A 462 -6.74 27.30 8.14
C VAL A 462 -5.49 27.26 7.26
N THR A 463 -4.40 27.86 7.73
CA THR A 463 -3.09 27.82 7.05
C THR A 463 -2.52 26.40 7.02
N LEU A 464 -2.05 25.96 5.85
CA LEU A 464 -1.17 24.80 5.73
C LEU A 464 0.26 25.25 6.03
N THR A 465 0.84 24.73 7.09
CA THR A 465 2.20 25.13 7.50
C THR A 465 3.25 24.21 6.90
N ARG A 466 4.44 24.74 6.57
CA ARG A 466 5.58 23.94 6.09
C ARG A 466 5.23 23.01 4.91
N ALA A 467 4.38 23.48 4.01
CA ALA A 467 3.94 22.71 2.86
C ALA A 467 5.14 22.35 1.97
N THR A 468 5.20 21.08 1.59
CA THR A 468 6.29 20.50 0.80
C THR A 468 5.70 19.74 -0.38
N PHE A 469 6.28 19.93 -1.55
CA PHE A 469 5.96 19.17 -2.74
C PHE A 469 7.00 18.07 -2.97
N HIS A 470 6.55 16.89 -3.36
CA HIS A 470 7.42 15.82 -3.88
C HIS A 470 7.15 15.64 -5.37
N MET A 471 8.19 15.36 -6.15
CA MET A 471 8.05 15.23 -7.60
C MET A 471 9.04 14.23 -8.19
N GLU A 472 8.52 13.27 -8.97
CA GLU A 472 9.31 12.25 -9.66
C GLU A 472 8.73 11.91 -11.03
N GLY A 473 9.55 11.32 -11.90
CA GLY A 473 9.10 10.62 -13.10
C GLY A 473 10.22 9.82 -13.76
N SER A 474 9.97 8.55 -14.11
CA SER A 474 10.96 7.71 -14.79
C SER A 474 11.52 8.37 -16.05
N GLY A 475 12.84 8.40 -16.15
CA GLY A 475 13.52 9.05 -17.27
C GLY A 475 13.41 10.58 -17.26
N LEU A 476 13.05 11.19 -16.14
CA LEU A 476 13.09 12.64 -15.90
C LEU A 476 14.00 12.91 -14.71
N SER A 477 14.88 13.90 -14.82
CA SER A 477 15.66 14.42 -13.71
C SER A 477 14.87 15.53 -13.03
N THR A 478 14.30 15.26 -11.86
CA THR A 478 13.46 16.18 -11.09
C THR A 478 14.12 16.53 -9.76
N PRO A 479 13.82 17.71 -9.18
CA PRO A 479 14.03 17.91 -7.75
C PRO A 479 13.00 17.07 -7.00
N ASN A 480 13.49 16.08 -6.24
CA ASN A 480 12.64 15.14 -5.53
C ASN A 480 11.75 15.79 -4.47
N THR A 481 12.17 16.94 -3.90
CA THR A 481 11.46 17.62 -2.82
C THR A 481 11.64 19.14 -2.92
N MET A 482 10.56 19.89 -2.75
CA MET A 482 10.52 21.35 -2.82
C MET A 482 9.70 21.93 -1.67
N THR A 483 10.34 22.72 -0.78
CA THR A 483 9.63 23.40 0.30
C THR A 483 9.04 24.71 -0.19
N VAL A 484 7.73 24.90 -0.01
CA VAL A 484 7.01 26.13 -0.39
C VAL A 484 6.75 27.05 0.81
N GLY A 485 6.68 26.48 2.02
CA GLY A 485 6.39 27.23 3.24
C GLY A 485 4.90 27.23 3.56
N ASP A 486 4.40 28.34 4.09
CA ASP A 486 3.02 28.41 4.57
C ASP A 486 2.05 28.82 3.44
N ILE A 487 0.91 28.14 3.37
CA ILE A 487 -0.18 28.40 2.42
C ILE A 487 -1.42 28.83 3.21
N GLY A 488 -1.79 30.10 3.12
CA GLY A 488 -2.91 30.69 3.86
C GLY A 488 -4.27 30.05 3.54
N PRO A 489 -5.30 30.31 4.37
CA PRO A 489 -6.65 29.79 4.18
C PRO A 489 -7.17 30.13 2.78
N HIS A 490 -7.69 29.12 2.07
CA HIS A 490 -8.22 29.28 0.71
C HIS A 490 -7.28 29.89 -0.35
N GLN A 491 -5.99 30.06 -0.03
CA GLN A 491 -4.98 30.61 -0.92
C GLN A 491 -4.67 29.64 -2.05
N THR A 492 -4.43 30.18 -3.25
CA THR A 492 -3.87 29.43 -4.38
C THR A 492 -2.38 29.71 -4.50
N VAL A 493 -1.58 28.66 -4.59
CA VAL A 493 -0.14 28.73 -4.88
C VAL A 493 0.13 28.28 -6.30
N ARG A 494 1.15 28.90 -6.91
CA ARG A 494 1.68 28.55 -8.23
C ARG A 494 3.19 28.43 -8.12
N LEU A 495 3.72 27.24 -8.34
CA LEU A 495 5.14 26.95 -8.33
C LEU A 495 5.59 26.63 -9.75
N CYS A 496 6.67 27.23 -10.22
CA CYS A 496 7.33 26.83 -11.47
C CYS A 496 8.61 26.07 -11.11
N GLN A 497 8.72 24.84 -11.59
CA GLN A 497 9.87 23.99 -11.31
C GLN A 497 10.54 23.52 -12.60
N THR A 498 11.86 23.71 -12.67
CA THR A 498 12.70 23.19 -13.75
C THR A 498 12.99 21.71 -13.55
N PHE A 499 12.99 20.94 -14.64
CA PHE A 499 13.43 19.54 -14.71
C PHE A 499 14.06 19.25 -16.09
N THR A 500 14.81 18.15 -16.20
CA THR A 500 15.45 17.74 -17.47
C THR A 500 15.00 16.34 -17.88
N PRO A 501 14.36 16.16 -19.06
CA PRO A 501 14.08 14.84 -19.60
C PRO A 501 15.36 14.09 -19.96
N LEU A 502 15.47 12.82 -19.58
CA LEU A 502 16.63 11.95 -19.82
C LEU A 502 16.36 10.87 -20.87
N ARG A 503 15.08 10.47 -21.04
CA ARG A 503 14.67 9.45 -22.01
C ARG A 503 13.48 9.93 -22.83
N ALA A 504 13.56 9.77 -24.15
CA ALA A 504 12.48 10.10 -25.08
C ALA A 504 11.25 9.19 -24.91
N GLY A 505 10.14 9.57 -25.52
CA GLY A 505 8.86 8.87 -25.50
C GLY A 505 7.88 9.43 -24.48
N ARG A 506 6.74 8.74 -24.33
CA ARG A 506 5.68 9.12 -23.40
C ARG A 506 6.09 8.81 -21.97
N ARG A 507 6.14 9.84 -21.12
CA ARG A 507 6.53 9.77 -19.70
C ARG A 507 5.43 10.32 -18.79
N GLN A 508 5.48 10.00 -17.51
CA GLN A 508 4.61 10.62 -16.50
C GLN A 508 5.44 11.36 -15.47
N LEU A 509 5.02 12.58 -15.16
CA LEU A 509 5.50 13.38 -14.06
C LEU A 509 4.44 13.34 -12.96
N VAL A 510 4.83 12.86 -11.78
CA VAL A 510 3.95 12.69 -10.62
C VAL A 510 4.40 13.67 -9.55
N ALA A 511 3.44 14.37 -8.95
CA ALA A 511 3.70 15.24 -7.82
C ALA A 511 2.71 14.98 -6.68
N SER A 512 3.15 15.24 -5.46
CA SER A 512 2.30 15.26 -4.27
C SER A 512 2.56 16.53 -3.45
N LEU A 513 1.60 16.91 -2.61
CA LEU A 513 1.77 17.93 -1.58
C LEU A 513 1.52 17.29 -0.21
N ASP A 514 2.40 17.59 0.74
CA ASP A 514 2.29 17.19 2.14
C ASP A 514 2.38 18.41 3.05
N SER A 515 1.55 18.41 4.08
CA SER A 515 1.57 19.38 5.18
C SER A 515 0.95 18.74 6.44
N PRO A 516 1.26 19.24 7.65
CA PRO A 516 0.67 18.71 8.88
C PRO A 516 -0.87 18.82 8.92
N GLN A 517 -1.45 19.80 8.23
CA GLN A 517 -2.90 20.05 8.21
C GLN A 517 -3.63 19.34 7.08
N LEU A 518 -2.92 18.96 6.01
CA LEU A 518 -3.50 18.36 4.81
C LEU A 518 -2.47 17.45 4.14
N SER A 519 -2.87 16.20 3.96
CA SER A 519 -2.13 15.18 3.23
C SER A 519 -2.99 14.64 2.07
N GLN A 520 -2.51 13.62 1.36
CA GLN A 520 -3.25 12.98 0.26
C GLN A 520 -3.60 13.92 -0.92
N VAL A 521 -2.75 14.89 -1.22
CA VAL A 521 -2.89 15.76 -2.40
C VAL A 521 -1.91 15.31 -3.47
N HIS A 522 -2.42 14.94 -4.65
CA HIS A 522 -1.62 14.37 -5.74
C HIS A 522 -1.95 15.01 -7.08
N GLY A 523 -1.03 14.94 -8.03
CA GLY A 523 -1.30 15.23 -9.42
C GLY A 523 -0.33 14.52 -10.34
N VAL A 524 -0.75 14.38 -11.59
CA VAL A 524 0.03 13.68 -12.61
C VAL A 524 -0.15 14.37 -13.95
N MET A 525 0.92 14.41 -14.73
CA MET A 525 0.92 14.88 -16.10
C MET A 525 1.61 13.87 -17.01
N THR A 526 0.99 13.60 -18.16
CA THR A 526 1.67 12.89 -19.26
C THR A 526 2.48 13.89 -20.08
N ILE A 527 3.73 13.53 -20.39
CA ILE A 527 4.66 14.35 -21.16
C ILE A 527 5.17 13.52 -22.33
N ASP A 528 5.07 14.06 -23.54
CA ASP A 528 5.72 13.48 -24.72
C ASP A 528 7.10 14.10 -24.89
N VAL A 529 8.14 13.31 -24.60
CA VAL A 529 9.54 13.76 -24.65
C VAL A 529 10.12 13.45 -26.03
N ALA A 530 10.53 14.49 -26.75
CA ALA A 530 11.20 14.36 -28.03
C ALA A 530 12.68 13.98 -27.87
N GLN A 531 13.20 13.20 -28.81
CA GLN A 531 14.64 12.95 -28.90
C GLN A 531 15.37 14.24 -29.27
N ASN A 532 16.50 14.52 -28.63
CA ASN A 532 17.35 15.63 -29.04
C ASN A 532 17.90 15.33 -30.44
N PRO A 533 17.67 16.19 -31.46
CA PRO A 533 18.28 15.98 -32.77
C PRO A 533 19.81 15.92 -32.60
N PRO A 534 20.51 15.01 -33.31
CA PRO A 534 21.97 15.02 -33.31
C PRO A 534 22.46 16.40 -33.73
N PRO A 535 23.59 16.88 -33.18
CA PRO A 535 24.17 18.13 -33.65
C PRO A 535 24.34 18.03 -35.17
N GLY A 536 23.66 18.92 -35.90
CA GLY A 536 23.79 18.99 -37.35
C GLY A 536 25.26 19.14 -37.73
N PRO A 537 25.67 18.70 -38.93
CA PRO A 537 27.05 18.87 -39.37
C PRO A 537 27.42 20.35 -39.19
N SER A 538 28.43 20.61 -38.36
CA SER A 538 29.03 21.92 -38.20
C SER A 538 29.25 22.48 -39.60
N ALA A 539 28.69 23.65 -39.89
CA ALA A 539 28.87 24.31 -41.17
C ALA A 539 30.36 24.26 -41.54
N SER A 540 30.68 23.59 -42.64
CA SER A 540 32.03 23.51 -43.18
C SER A 540 32.64 24.93 -43.21
N PRO A 541 33.92 25.12 -42.85
CA PRO A 541 34.55 26.42 -42.98
C PRO A 541 34.36 26.93 -44.41
N ALA A 542 33.90 28.17 -44.55
CA ALA A 542 33.72 28.80 -45.86
C ALA A 542 35.02 28.68 -46.68
N PRO A 543 34.94 28.39 -47.99
CA PRO A 543 36.12 28.23 -48.82
C PRO A 543 36.90 29.55 -48.87
N ALA A 544 38.19 29.48 -48.54
CA ALA A 544 39.10 30.60 -48.70
C ALA A 544 39.12 31.04 -50.16
N ARG A 545 38.82 32.32 -50.42
CA ARG A 545 39.01 32.96 -51.72
C ARG A 545 40.49 32.87 -52.09
N GLY A 546 40.78 32.26 -53.24
CA GLY A 546 42.13 32.04 -53.74
C GLY A 546 42.85 33.32 -54.18
N SER A 547 44.16 33.19 -54.36
CA SER A 547 44.98 34.03 -55.23
C SER A 547 45.92 33.13 -56.06
N PRO A 548 46.29 33.51 -57.30
CA PRO A 548 46.63 32.54 -58.34
C PRO A 548 48.12 32.45 -58.71
N ALA A 549 48.42 31.34 -59.42
CA ALA A 549 49.53 31.10 -60.35
C ALA A 549 50.90 30.82 -59.68
N ARG A 550 51.78 29.93 -60.18
CA ARG A 550 52.11 29.51 -61.54
C ARG A 550 52.73 28.09 -61.54
N GLY A 551 52.52 27.33 -62.63
CA GLY A 551 53.11 26.00 -62.80
C GLY A 551 54.59 26.01 -63.18
N ARG A 552 55.25 24.88 -62.95
CA ARG A 552 56.31 24.30 -63.79
C ARG A 552 56.48 22.81 -63.45
N SER A 553 56.98 22.10 -64.44
CA SER A 553 56.72 20.70 -64.76
C SER A 553 57.91 19.76 -64.50
N SER A 554 57.58 18.54 -64.06
CA SER A 554 58.21 17.24 -64.43
C SER A 554 59.57 16.85 -63.79
N PRO A 555 60.03 15.58 -63.92
CA PRO A 555 59.53 14.39 -63.20
C PRO A 555 60.70 13.49 -62.68
N GLY A 556 60.43 12.46 -61.86
CA GLY A 556 61.42 11.37 -61.72
C GLY A 556 61.30 10.39 -60.56
N ARG A 557 61.04 9.13 -60.94
CA ARG A 557 61.65 7.87 -60.46
C ARG A 557 61.29 7.27 -59.07
N THR A 558 60.42 6.26 -59.17
CA THR A 558 60.65 4.81 -58.90
C THR A 558 61.29 4.28 -57.61
N ARG A 559 60.54 3.31 -57.03
CA ARG A 559 60.90 1.99 -56.48
C ARG A 559 61.36 1.88 -55.00
N GLY A 560 60.67 0.99 -54.27
CA GLY A 560 61.30 0.15 -53.23
C GLY A 560 60.44 -0.12 -51.98
N SER A 561 59.63 -1.17 -52.00
CA SER A 561 59.12 -1.91 -50.81
C SER A 561 60.23 -2.84 -50.24
N PRO A 562 60.03 -3.67 -49.20
CA PRO A 562 59.33 -3.54 -47.90
C PRO A 562 60.14 -4.06 -46.68
N ALA A 563 59.50 -4.02 -45.50
CA ALA A 563 59.53 -5.01 -44.40
C ALA A 563 60.58 -4.94 -43.25
N ALA A 564 60.02 -4.92 -42.02
CA ALA A 564 60.35 -5.68 -40.80
C ALA A 564 61.80 -5.59 -40.24
N THR A 565 62.11 -5.51 -38.94
CA THR A 565 61.53 -6.14 -37.75
C THR A 565 62.33 -5.66 -36.51
N ARG A 566 61.73 -5.79 -35.30
CA ARG A 566 62.36 -6.05 -33.99
C ARG A 566 63.38 -5.06 -33.40
N ALA A 567 63.08 -4.55 -32.20
CA ALA A 567 63.58 -5.08 -30.91
C ALA A 567 63.49 -4.03 -29.79
N SER A 568 62.83 -4.38 -28.69
CA SER A 568 63.09 -3.79 -27.36
C SER A 568 64.32 -4.45 -26.74
N PRO A 569 64.97 -3.84 -25.72
CA PRO A 569 64.63 -4.26 -24.35
C PRO A 569 64.76 -3.19 -23.23
N ALA A 570 63.81 -3.28 -22.29
CA ALA A 570 63.96 -3.41 -20.83
C ALA A 570 64.61 -2.34 -19.91
N ARG A 571 64.01 -2.31 -18.69
CA ARG A 571 64.45 -1.86 -17.35
C ARG A 571 64.29 -0.37 -17.00
N GLN A 572 63.88 0.05 -15.80
CA GLN A 572 63.33 -0.58 -14.57
C GLN A 572 62.78 0.58 -13.67
N PRO A 573 62.04 0.27 -12.58
CA PRO A 573 61.34 1.23 -11.71
C PRO A 573 62.07 1.50 -10.36
N ALA A 574 61.62 2.52 -9.60
CA ALA A 574 61.78 2.64 -8.14
C ALA A 574 60.75 3.69 -7.62
N ASN A 575 59.82 3.37 -6.71
CA ASN A 575 59.94 3.19 -5.24
C ASN A 575 60.22 4.50 -4.45
N HIS A 576 59.29 4.96 -3.60
CA HIS A 576 59.32 4.82 -2.12
C HIS A 576 58.48 5.88 -1.34
N SER A 577 57.54 5.35 -0.55
CA SER A 577 57.20 5.60 0.87
C SER A 577 57.19 7.00 1.53
N THR A 578 56.08 7.19 2.26
CA THR A 578 55.81 8.00 3.48
C THR A 578 56.89 8.03 4.56
N PRO A 579 56.81 9.01 5.48
CA PRO A 579 56.54 8.65 6.88
C PRO A 579 55.52 9.55 7.62
N ALA A 580 55.01 9.00 8.73
CA ALA A 580 54.13 9.62 9.71
C ALA A 580 54.88 10.50 10.72
N ASN A 581 54.17 11.41 11.40
CA ASN A 581 54.53 11.80 12.76
C ASN A 581 53.31 12.21 13.61
N ALA A 582 53.39 11.85 14.89
CA ALA A 582 52.35 11.97 15.90
C ALA A 582 52.38 13.34 16.61
N ASN A 583 51.25 13.73 17.22
CA ASN A 583 51.27 14.41 18.51
C ASN A 583 49.93 14.24 19.25
N ALA A 584 50.04 13.90 20.53
CA ALA A 584 48.96 13.75 21.48
C ALA A 584 48.87 14.99 22.39
N ASN A 585 47.66 15.40 22.79
CA ASN A 585 47.40 15.86 24.15
C ASN A 585 45.89 15.88 24.48
N THR A 586 45.50 14.93 25.32
CA THR A 586 44.62 15.04 26.50
C THR A 586 43.68 16.24 26.65
N ASN A 587 42.38 15.95 26.75
CA ASN A 587 41.60 16.29 27.95
C ASN A 587 40.33 15.43 28.06
N ALA A 588 40.16 14.85 29.24
CA ALA A 588 39.05 14.01 29.63
C ALA A 588 37.87 14.84 30.14
N ASN A 589 36.64 14.43 29.82
CA ASN A 589 35.53 14.49 30.77
C ASN A 589 34.37 13.56 30.35
N THR A 590 34.20 12.50 31.13
CA THR A 590 32.93 11.97 31.67
C THR A 590 31.62 12.21 30.89
N ASN A 591 30.98 11.15 30.38
CA ASN A 591 29.84 10.54 31.07
C ASN A 591 29.19 9.36 30.31
N ALA A 592 29.04 8.28 31.08
CA ALA A 592 28.01 7.25 31.11
C ALA A 592 27.22 6.89 29.83
N ARG A 593 27.32 5.59 29.52
CA ARG A 593 26.34 4.77 28.79
C ARG A 593 24.91 5.06 29.26
N GLY A 594 24.06 5.51 28.35
CA GLY A 594 22.60 5.53 28.50
C GLY A 594 21.98 4.61 27.44
N THR A 595 21.46 3.47 27.89
CA THR A 595 20.53 2.61 27.16
C THR A 595 19.30 3.40 26.74
N PRO A 596 18.80 3.31 25.49
CA PRO A 596 17.48 3.82 25.17
C PRO A 596 16.40 2.93 25.80
N SER A 597 15.64 3.55 26.69
CA SER A 597 14.45 3.06 27.36
C SER A 597 13.37 2.54 26.39
N ARG A 598 12.70 1.47 26.83
CA ARG A 598 11.45 0.90 26.31
C ARG A 598 10.47 1.95 25.78
N GLN A 599 9.96 1.72 24.56
CA GLN A 599 8.69 2.28 24.10
C GLN A 599 7.50 1.55 24.77
N PRO A 600 6.36 2.22 24.98
CA PRO A 600 5.22 1.66 25.69
C PRO A 600 4.40 0.70 24.80
N ASN A 601 4.20 -0.51 25.30
CA ASN A 601 3.17 -1.45 24.83
C ASN A 601 1.78 -0.84 25.08
N PRO A 602 0.84 -0.89 24.11
CA PRO A 602 -0.56 -0.78 24.44
C PRO A 602 -1.04 -2.13 25.03
N GLY A 603 -1.28 -2.15 26.35
CA GLY A 603 -2.18 -3.08 27.03
C GLY A 603 -1.95 -4.59 26.87
N GLY A 604 -0.95 -5.16 27.54
CA GLY A 604 -0.86 -6.60 27.78
C GLY A 604 -1.47 -6.98 29.13
N VAL A 605 -2.63 -7.61 29.14
CA VAL A 605 -3.18 -8.31 30.31
C VAL A 605 -2.33 -9.56 30.54
N ALA A 606 -1.76 -9.69 31.74
CA ALA A 606 -0.94 -10.82 32.14
C ALA A 606 -1.80 -12.08 32.33
N ASN A 607 -1.63 -13.08 31.45
CA ASN A 607 -2.12 -14.43 31.68
C ASN A 607 -1.14 -15.18 32.60
N ALA A 608 -1.52 -15.33 33.86
CA ALA A 608 -0.94 -16.30 34.77
C ALA A 608 -1.71 -17.62 34.64
N HIS A 609 -1.12 -18.61 33.98
CA HIS A 609 -1.52 -20.01 34.15
C HIS A 609 -0.29 -20.83 34.57
N GLY A 610 -0.24 -21.14 35.87
CA GLY A 610 0.62 -22.17 36.42
C GLY A 610 0.15 -23.53 35.93
N ALA A 611 1.06 -24.29 35.32
CA ALA A 611 0.85 -25.68 34.97
C ALA A 611 0.84 -26.54 36.24
N ALA A 612 -0.33 -27.05 36.62
CA ALA A 612 -0.44 -28.15 37.56
C ALA A 612 -0.16 -29.47 36.83
N ALA A 613 0.98 -30.08 37.16
CA ALA A 613 1.35 -31.41 36.71
C ALA A 613 0.49 -32.47 37.42
N THR A 614 -0.42 -33.11 36.69
CA THR A 614 -1.06 -34.35 37.13
C THR A 614 -0.19 -35.55 36.74
N SER A 615 0.43 -36.17 37.74
CA SER A 615 1.13 -37.44 37.64
C SER A 615 0.18 -38.60 37.32
N ARG A 616 0.40 -39.31 36.21
CA ARG A 616 -0.09 -40.68 35.99
C ARG A 616 0.95 -41.68 36.52
N PRO A 617 0.56 -42.73 37.27
CA PRO A 617 1.46 -43.83 37.57
C PRO A 617 1.48 -44.83 36.42
N GLY A 618 2.67 -45.11 35.90
CA GLY A 618 2.93 -46.22 34.99
C GLY A 618 3.10 -47.52 35.76
N ALA A 619 2.37 -48.55 35.34
CA ALA A 619 2.69 -49.94 35.63
C ALA A 619 3.53 -50.48 34.47
N THR A 620 4.67 -51.11 34.78
CA THR A 620 5.08 -52.45 34.29
C THR A 620 6.53 -52.74 34.69
N GLY A 621 6.75 -53.90 35.32
CA GLY A 621 8.07 -54.46 35.64
C GLY A 621 7.95 -55.91 36.08
N ARG A 622 8.12 -56.81 35.09
CA ARG A 622 8.11 -58.29 35.01
C ARG A 622 8.63 -59.14 36.19
N PRO A 623 8.37 -60.47 36.12
CA PRO A 623 9.38 -61.49 35.79
C PRO A 623 9.04 -62.12 34.41
N VAL A 624 9.91 -62.63 33.55
CA VAL A 624 11.33 -63.00 33.51
C VAL A 624 11.91 -62.47 32.18
#